data_AF-A0A0B7G0W5-F1
#
_entry.id   AF-A0A0B7G0W5-F1
#
_cell.length_a   1.000
_cell.length_b   1.000
_cell.length_c   1.000
_cell.angle_alpha   90.00
_cell.angle_beta   90.00
_cell.angle_gamma   90.00
#
_symmetry.space_group_name_H-M   'P 1'
#
loop_
_entity.id
_entity.type
_entity.pdbx_description
1 polymer ?
#
loop_
_entity_poly.entity_id
_entity_poly.type
_entity_poly.pdbx_seq_one_letter_code
_entity_poly.pdbx_strand_id
1 'polypeptide(L)'
;MSVLDEVKKQVGDDFNAEYSEFYSTDPIWVGDSKDPTAQELIRHVKDAIKNVLDVEPGVVCSPGSDDQRFVVRNAGIDSCIVYGPGNIRNVHNKDESLALDDLRAAIEVMAVFTAEFLNNM
;
A
#
# COMPACT_ATOMS: atom_id res chain seq x y z
N MET A 1 6.53 -16.45 22.51
CA MET A 1 5.95 -15.72 23.64
C MET A 1 4.99 -14.72 23.01
N SER A 2 3.73 -14.71 23.41
CA SER A 2 2.73 -13.81 22.82
C SER A 2 2.91 -12.37 23.34
N VAL A 3 2.38 -11.38 22.61
CA VAL A 3 2.33 -9.99 23.10
C VAL A 3 1.59 -9.91 24.44
N LEU A 4 0.57 -10.76 24.65
CA LEU A 4 -0.17 -10.81 25.91
C LEU A 4 0.68 -11.35 27.07
N ASP A 5 1.57 -12.32 26.80
CA ASP A 5 2.54 -12.80 27.80
C ASP A 5 3.53 -11.68 28.19
N GLU A 6 3.95 -10.86 27.23
CA GLU A 6 4.82 -9.71 27.47
C GLU A 6 4.14 -8.63 28.29
N VAL A 7 2.89 -8.30 27.96
CA VAL A 7 2.08 -7.37 28.74
C VAL A 7 1.90 -7.89 30.16
N LYS A 8 1.53 -9.16 30.34
CA LYS A 8 1.37 -9.77 31.67
C LYS A 8 2.64 -9.63 32.54
N LYS A 9 3.82 -9.83 31.95
CA LYS A 9 5.10 -9.60 32.65
C LYS A 9 5.31 -8.15 33.10
N GLN A 10 4.77 -7.19 32.36
CA GLN A 10 4.93 -5.76 32.66
C GLN A 10 3.89 -5.26 33.68
N VAL A 11 2.65 -5.74 33.60
CA VAL A 11 1.54 -5.22 34.42
C VAL A 11 1.16 -6.11 35.61
N GLY A 12 1.68 -7.33 35.69
CA GLY A 12 1.51 -8.25 36.82
C GLY A 12 0.46 -9.34 36.62
N ASP A 13 0.36 -10.24 37.60
CA ASP A 13 -0.45 -11.46 37.52
C ASP A 13 -1.97 -11.22 37.47
N ASP A 14 -2.41 -10.04 37.88
CA ASP A 14 -3.83 -9.62 37.84
C ASP A 14 -4.32 -9.38 36.40
N PHE A 15 -3.41 -9.24 35.43
CA PHE A 15 -3.78 -9.12 34.02
C PHE A 15 -4.27 -10.46 33.46
N ASN A 16 -5.56 -10.50 33.17
CA ASN A 16 -6.25 -11.61 32.55
C ASN A 16 -6.83 -11.15 31.22
N ALA A 17 -6.32 -11.70 30.12
CA ALA A 17 -6.79 -11.40 28.77
C ALA A 17 -7.17 -12.70 28.05
N GLU A 18 -8.27 -12.65 27.30
CA GLU A 18 -8.67 -13.67 26.35
C GLU A 18 -8.47 -13.10 24.94
N TYR A 19 -7.84 -13.87 24.06
CA TYR A 19 -7.63 -13.50 22.66
C TYR A 19 -8.41 -14.44 21.76
N SER A 20 -9.16 -13.86 20.84
CA SER A 20 -9.81 -14.57 19.75
C SER A 20 -9.53 -13.84 18.45
N GLU A 21 -8.89 -14.54 17.51
CA GLU A 21 -8.61 -14.00 16.17
C GLU A 21 -9.79 -14.30 15.26
N PHE A 22 -10.51 -13.25 14.85
CA PHE A 22 -11.61 -13.39 13.88
C PHE A 22 -11.14 -13.26 12.42
N TYR A 23 -10.02 -12.59 12.20
CA TYR A 23 -9.49 -12.31 10.88
C TYR A 23 -7.98 -12.12 10.93
N SER A 24 -7.29 -12.81 10.02
CA SER A 24 -5.90 -12.55 9.66
C SER A 24 -5.72 -12.69 8.15
N THR A 25 -4.67 -12.09 7.64
CA THR A 25 -4.31 -12.15 6.23
C THR A 25 -2.80 -12.03 6.12
N ASP A 26 -2.17 -12.85 5.29
CA ASP A 26 -0.74 -12.68 5.05
C ASP A 26 -0.50 -11.49 4.10
N PRO A 27 0.72 -10.91 4.12
CA PRO A 27 1.05 -9.80 3.25
C PRO A 27 0.94 -10.21 1.78
N ILE A 28 0.81 -9.18 0.93
CA ILE A 28 0.87 -9.31 -0.53
C ILE A 28 1.98 -8.43 -1.05
N TRP A 29 2.74 -8.98 -2.00
CA TRP A 29 3.80 -8.29 -2.70
C TRP A 29 3.70 -8.61 -4.18
N VAL A 30 3.55 -7.57 -5.00
CA VAL A 30 3.44 -7.68 -6.47
C VAL A 30 4.67 -7.12 -7.19
N GLY A 31 5.62 -6.54 -6.44
CA GLY A 31 6.78 -5.83 -7.02
C GLY A 31 7.69 -6.69 -7.88
N ASP A 32 7.69 -8.01 -7.66
CA ASP A 32 8.43 -9.01 -8.45
C ASP A 32 7.51 -10.07 -9.07
N SER A 33 6.22 -9.73 -9.27
CA SER A 33 5.26 -10.63 -9.92
C SER A 33 5.79 -11.12 -11.26
N LYS A 34 5.53 -12.40 -11.57
CA LYS A 34 5.87 -13.01 -12.86
C LYS A 34 4.85 -12.70 -13.96
N ASP A 35 3.73 -12.06 -13.63
CA ASP A 35 2.76 -11.57 -14.61
C ASP A 35 3.37 -10.38 -15.37
N PRO A 36 3.60 -10.50 -16.69
CA PRO A 36 4.14 -9.39 -17.49
C PRO A 36 3.25 -8.15 -17.44
N THR A 37 1.93 -8.32 -17.31
CA THR A 37 0.97 -7.21 -17.19
C THR A 37 1.19 -6.42 -15.90
N ALA A 38 1.49 -7.12 -14.80
CA ALA A 38 1.80 -6.47 -13.53
C ALA A 38 3.12 -5.69 -13.60
N GLN A 39 4.15 -6.27 -14.23
CA GLN A 39 5.44 -5.59 -14.42
C GLN A 39 5.32 -4.36 -15.33
N GLU A 40 4.50 -4.44 -16.38
CA GLU A 40 4.21 -3.32 -17.27
C GLU A 40 3.44 -2.21 -16.56
N LEU A 41 2.40 -2.56 -15.79
CA LEU A 41 1.66 -1.63 -14.93
C LEU A 41 2.60 -0.89 -13.97
N ILE A 42 3.45 -1.63 -13.24
CA ILE A 42 4.42 -1.05 -12.30
C ILE A 42 5.37 -0.09 -13.03
N ARG A 43 5.91 -0.50 -14.18
CA ARG A 43 6.81 0.35 -14.97
C ARG A 43 6.14 1.66 -15.38
N HIS A 44 4.94 1.61 -15.95
CA HIS A 44 4.23 2.82 -16.39
C HIS A 44 3.91 3.78 -15.24
N VAL A 45 3.52 3.25 -14.07
CA VAL A 45 3.28 4.11 -12.90
C VAL A 45 4.59 4.75 -12.43
N LYS A 46 5.69 4.00 -12.43
CA LYS A 46 7.00 4.56 -12.08
C LYS A 46 7.45 5.65 -13.06
N ASP A 47 7.27 5.43 -14.36
CA ASP A 47 7.61 6.40 -15.40
C ASP A 47 6.78 7.68 -15.24
N ALA A 48 5.47 7.55 -14.98
CA ALA A 48 4.59 8.70 -14.71
C ALA A 48 4.99 9.49 -13.46
N ILE A 49 5.33 8.80 -12.36
CA ILE A 49 5.83 9.46 -11.14
C ILE A 49 7.11 10.24 -11.46
N LYS A 50 8.06 9.63 -12.17
CA LYS A 50 9.31 10.29 -12.55
C LYS A 50 9.07 11.50 -13.44
N ASN A 51 8.16 11.41 -14.40
CA ASN A 51 7.84 12.50 -15.32
C ASN A 51 7.23 13.72 -14.60
N VAL A 52 6.38 13.49 -13.59
CA VAL A 52 5.68 14.57 -12.88
C VAL A 52 6.52 15.15 -11.73
N LEU A 53 7.24 14.30 -11.00
CA LEU A 53 7.91 14.67 -9.75
C LEU A 53 9.45 14.78 -9.86
N ASP A 54 10.04 14.36 -10.98
CA ASP A 54 11.51 14.30 -11.19
C ASP A 54 12.24 13.52 -10.10
N VAL A 55 11.64 12.41 -9.66
CA VAL A 55 12.22 11.49 -8.67
C VAL A 55 12.21 10.05 -9.19
N GLU A 56 13.11 9.22 -8.68
CA GLU A 56 13.10 7.78 -8.94
C GLU A 56 12.21 7.04 -7.93
N PRO A 57 11.01 6.57 -8.32
CA PRO A 57 10.12 5.86 -7.39
C PRO A 57 10.56 4.42 -7.12
N GLY A 58 10.27 3.95 -5.91
CA GLY A 58 10.42 2.55 -5.49
C GLY A 58 9.06 1.86 -5.33
N VAL A 59 9.07 0.53 -5.39
CA VAL A 59 7.94 -0.28 -4.89
C VAL A 59 8.15 -0.51 -3.41
N VAL A 60 7.15 -0.22 -2.59
CA VAL A 60 7.22 -0.32 -1.14
C VAL A 60 6.11 -1.20 -0.60
N CYS A 61 6.35 -1.80 0.56
CA CYS A 61 5.32 -2.52 1.31
C CYS A 61 4.66 -1.54 2.29
N SER A 62 3.33 -1.52 2.32
CA SER A 62 2.56 -0.77 3.32
C SER A 62 2.51 -1.56 4.63
N PRO A 63 2.62 -0.91 5.81
CA PRO A 63 2.37 -1.57 7.10
C PRO A 63 0.88 -1.84 7.36
N GLY A 64 -0.01 -1.43 6.44
CA GLY A 64 -1.45 -1.64 6.50
C GLY A 64 -1.93 -2.79 5.62
N SER A 65 -3.24 -3.05 5.70
CA SER A 65 -3.94 -3.98 4.82
C SER A 65 -4.75 -3.18 3.81
N ASP A 66 -4.41 -3.31 2.53
CA ASP A 66 -5.12 -2.67 1.43
C ASP A 66 -6.06 -3.66 0.73
N ASP A 67 -7.09 -3.14 0.05
CA ASP A 67 -8.04 -3.95 -0.71
C ASP A 67 -7.40 -4.66 -1.92
N GLN A 68 -6.19 -4.22 -2.33
CA GLN A 68 -5.32 -4.94 -3.26
C GLN A 68 -5.23 -6.43 -2.94
N ARG A 69 -5.20 -6.81 -1.66
CA ARG A 69 -5.11 -8.22 -1.26
C ARG A 69 -6.28 -9.06 -1.77
N PHE A 70 -7.49 -8.49 -1.85
CA PHE A 70 -8.65 -9.23 -2.34
C PHE A 70 -8.56 -9.44 -3.85
N VAL A 71 -8.09 -8.42 -4.59
CA VAL A 71 -7.87 -8.53 -6.04
C VAL A 71 -6.81 -9.59 -6.34
N VAL A 72 -5.69 -9.55 -5.61
CA VAL A 72 -4.59 -10.50 -5.82
C VAL A 72 -4.97 -11.89 -5.34
N ARG A 73 -5.44 -12.06 -4.10
CA ARG A 73 -5.70 -13.39 -3.51
C ARG A 73 -6.98 -14.04 -3.98
N ASN A 74 -8.07 -13.28 -4.07
CA ASN A 74 -9.39 -13.85 -4.34
C ASN A 74 -9.68 -13.90 -5.83
N ALA A 75 -9.20 -12.91 -6.60
CA ALA A 75 -9.39 -12.88 -8.06
C ALA A 75 -8.17 -13.39 -8.85
N GLY A 76 -6.99 -13.52 -8.23
CA GLY A 76 -5.78 -14.00 -8.90
C GLY A 76 -5.18 -12.98 -9.89
N ILE A 77 -5.42 -11.69 -9.66
CA ILE A 77 -4.99 -10.61 -10.56
C ILE A 77 -3.83 -9.85 -9.91
N ASP A 78 -2.62 -10.14 -10.35
CA ASP A 78 -1.38 -9.51 -9.85
C ASP A 78 -1.20 -8.07 -10.38
N SER A 79 -1.85 -7.73 -11.50
CA SER A 79 -1.85 -6.40 -12.11
C SER A 79 -2.73 -5.40 -11.33
N CYS A 80 -2.50 -5.31 -10.03
CA CYS A 80 -3.15 -4.40 -9.10
C CYS A 80 -2.10 -3.81 -8.18
N ILE A 81 -2.00 -2.49 -8.11
CA ILE A 81 -1.10 -1.76 -7.20
C ILE A 81 -1.87 -0.71 -6.41
N VAL A 82 -1.29 -0.24 -5.31
CA VAL A 82 -1.79 0.90 -4.54
C VAL A 82 -0.90 2.10 -4.82
N TYR A 83 -1.51 3.22 -5.17
CA TYR A 83 -0.84 4.51 -5.37
C TYR A 83 -1.74 5.63 -4.84
N GLY A 84 -1.14 6.62 -4.17
CA GLY A 84 -1.84 7.80 -3.68
C GLY A 84 -0.89 8.82 -3.06
N PRO A 85 -1.35 10.07 -2.87
CA PRO A 85 -0.55 11.14 -2.29
C PRO A 85 -0.49 11.07 -0.76
N GLY A 86 0.40 11.86 -0.19
CA GLY A 86 0.47 12.13 1.25
C GLY A 86 1.42 11.20 2.01
N ASN A 87 1.37 11.34 3.34
CA ASN A 87 2.27 10.63 4.24
C ASN A 87 1.50 9.57 5.03
N ILE A 88 1.81 8.30 4.80
CA ILE A 88 1.20 7.16 5.50
C ILE A 88 1.38 7.22 7.03
N ARG A 89 2.34 7.99 7.53
CA ARG A 89 2.53 8.21 8.98
C ARG A 89 1.53 9.20 9.57
N ASN A 90 0.79 9.92 8.73
CA ASN A 90 -0.18 10.94 9.14
C ASN A 90 -1.65 10.51 8.95
N VAL A 91 -1.92 9.23 8.68
CA VAL A 91 -3.31 8.73 8.59
C VAL A 91 -3.85 8.35 9.98
N HIS A 92 -5.18 8.32 10.13
CA HIS A 92 -5.88 7.85 11.32
C HIS A 92 -5.54 8.57 12.62
N ASN A 93 -5.20 9.86 12.52
CA ASN A 93 -4.95 10.70 13.69
C ASN A 93 -5.72 12.01 13.59
N LYS A 94 -5.78 12.75 14.71
CA LYS A 94 -6.56 14.00 14.82
C LYS A 94 -6.07 15.14 13.92
N ASP A 95 -4.81 15.11 13.52
CA ASP A 95 -4.13 16.13 12.71
C ASP A 95 -3.89 15.60 11.28
N GLU A 96 -4.64 14.57 10.87
CA GLU A 96 -4.61 14.02 9.52
C GLU A 96 -4.88 15.13 8.49
N SER A 97 -3.97 15.24 7.54
CA SER A 97 -4.00 16.28 6.52
C SER A 97 -3.22 15.84 5.29
N LEU A 98 -3.56 16.45 4.16
CA LEU A 98 -2.92 16.24 2.87
C LEU A 98 -2.57 17.59 2.27
N ALA A 99 -1.33 17.76 1.81
CA ALA A 99 -0.93 18.95 1.08
C ALA A 99 -1.66 19.00 -0.27
N LEU A 100 -2.21 20.16 -0.63
CA LEU A 100 -2.89 20.31 -1.93
C LEU A 100 -1.95 20.11 -3.12
N ASP A 101 -0.67 20.44 -2.95
CA ASP A 101 0.36 20.19 -3.97
C ASP A 101 0.60 18.68 -4.17
N ASP A 102 0.64 17.89 -3.08
CA ASP A 102 0.74 16.43 -3.17
C ASP A 102 -0.50 15.84 -3.88
N LEU A 103 -1.70 16.33 -3.53
CA LEU A 103 -2.94 15.92 -4.18
C LEU A 103 -2.90 16.23 -5.69
N ARG A 104 -2.51 17.46 -6.05
CA ARG A 104 -2.40 17.88 -7.45
C ARG A 104 -1.39 17.02 -8.21
N ALA A 105 -0.21 16.78 -7.64
CA ALA A 105 0.81 15.96 -8.27
C ALA A 105 0.35 14.52 -8.47
N ALA A 106 -0.34 13.91 -7.49
CA ALA A 106 -0.89 12.57 -7.65
C ALA A 106 -1.98 12.49 -8.71
N ILE A 107 -2.83 13.52 -8.84
CA ILE A 107 -3.81 13.60 -9.94
C ILE A 107 -3.08 13.64 -11.30
N GLU A 108 -2.02 14.45 -11.41
CA GLU A 108 -1.22 14.55 -12.62
C GLU A 108 -0.52 13.23 -12.97
N VAL A 109 0.09 12.55 -11.99
CA VAL A 109 0.68 11.22 -12.16
C VAL A 109 -0.36 10.22 -12.65
N MET A 110 -1.54 10.16 -12.02
CA MET A 110 -2.60 9.24 -12.44
C MET A 110 -3.08 9.53 -13.86
N ALA A 111 -3.17 10.81 -14.25
CA ALA A 111 -3.57 11.22 -15.59
C ALA A 111 -2.52 10.82 -16.65
N VAL A 112 -1.24 11.12 -16.40
CA VAL A 112 -0.12 10.75 -17.28
C VAL A 112 -0.03 9.24 -17.41
N PHE A 113 -0.02 8.52 -16.28
CA PHE A 113 -0.03 7.06 -16.25
C PHE A 113 -1.18 6.50 -17.10
N THR A 114 -2.40 6.95 -16.88
CA THR A 114 -3.58 6.43 -17.60
C THR A 114 -3.47 6.70 -19.09
N ALA A 115 -3.07 7.92 -19.49
CA ALA A 115 -2.92 8.26 -20.90
C ALA A 115 -1.82 7.42 -21.58
N GLU A 116 -0.67 7.26 -20.94
CA GLU A 116 0.45 6.48 -21.49
C GLU A 116 0.15 4.98 -21.51
N PHE A 117 -0.47 4.45 -20.46
CA PHE A 117 -0.82 3.04 -20.37
C PHE A 117 -1.86 2.66 -21.43
N LEU A 118 -2.89 3.49 -21.64
CA LEU A 118 -3.92 3.23 -22.65
C LEU A 118 -3.44 3.44 -24.10
N ASN A 119 -2.50 4.37 -24.34
CA ASN A 119 -1.98 4.64 -25.69
C ASN A 119 -0.91 3.63 -26.14
N ASN A 120 -0.28 2.91 -25.21
CA ASN A 120 0.74 1.90 -25.49
C ASN A 120 0.20 0.46 -25.44
N MET A 121 -1.12 0.28 -25.31
CA MET A 121 -1.80 -1.02 -25.48
C MET A 121 -2.17 -1.31 -26.94
#